data_AF-A0A534YDI2-F1
#
_entry.id   AF-A0A534YDI2-F1
#
_cell.length_a   1.000
_cell.length_b   1.000
_cell.length_c   1.000
_cell.angle_alpha   90.00
_cell.angle_beta   90.00
_cell.angle_gamma   90.00
#
_symmetry.space_group_name_H-M   'P 1'
#
loop_
_entity.id
_entity.type
_entity.pdbx_description
1 polymer ?
#
loop_
_entity_poly.entity_id
_entity_poly.type
_entity_poly.pdbx_seq_one_letter_code
_entity_poly.pdbx_strand_id
1 'polypeptide(L)'
;MRIALVLAALLAAGGFKARGFSLPDGAVKVDEDRYRLPQTWEDTLRWYRSVYPPAKYPRSTLRNNAGIRSIHIENRTAGSEWEGANVYETPKGEVRIFVLAREEPKPRAGK
;
A
#
# COMPACT_ATOMS: atom_id res chain seq x y z
N MET A 1 -23.17 -30.25 15.35
CA MET A 1 -21.83 -30.05 14.76
C MET A 1 -21.96 -29.09 13.59
N ARG A 2 -21.38 -27.88 13.68
CA ARG A 2 -21.31 -26.93 12.55
C ARG A 2 -19.95 -27.10 11.89
N ILE A 3 -19.95 -27.60 10.66
CA ILE A 3 -18.74 -27.75 9.85
C ILE A 3 -18.33 -26.33 9.41
N ALA A 4 -17.27 -25.80 10.00
CA ALA A 4 -16.62 -24.60 9.50
C ALA A 4 -15.78 -24.97 8.29
N LEU A 5 -16.22 -24.55 7.10
CA LEU A 5 -15.39 -24.61 5.90
C LEU A 5 -14.30 -23.54 6.01
N VAL A 6 -13.09 -23.94 6.37
CA VAL A 6 -11.90 -23.10 6.23
C VAL A 6 -11.41 -23.26 4.80
N LEU A 7 -11.77 -22.33 3.93
CA LEU A 7 -11.13 -22.21 2.61
C LEU A 7 -9.71 -21.66 2.80
N ALA A 8 -8.75 -22.57 2.91
CA ALA A 8 -7.34 -22.24 2.77
C ALA A 8 -7.05 -22.00 1.28
N ALA A 9 -7.04 -20.73 0.86
CA ALA A 9 -6.52 -20.36 -0.44
C ALA A 9 -5.00 -20.59 -0.45
N LEU A 10 -4.56 -21.55 -1.26
CA LEU A 10 -3.14 -21.76 -1.58
C LEU A 10 -2.63 -20.49 -2.28
N LEU A 11 -1.82 -19.69 -1.58
CA LEU A 11 -1.23 -18.46 -2.09
C LEU A 11 -0.05 -18.81 -3.01
N ALA A 12 -0.20 -18.53 -4.31
CA ALA A 12 0.93 -18.39 -5.22
C ALA A 12 1.83 -17.25 -4.71
N ALA A 13 3.15 -17.48 -4.68
CA ALA A 13 4.16 -16.54 -4.18
C ALA A 13 4.42 -15.40 -5.20
N GLY A 14 3.46 -14.48 -5.36
CA GLY A 14 3.55 -13.38 -6.31
C GLY A 14 2.53 -12.30 -5.99
N GLY A 15 2.99 -11.23 -5.32
CA GLY A 15 2.17 -10.07 -5.00
C GLY A 15 1.47 -9.48 -6.23
N PHE A 16 0.35 -8.78 -6.02
CA PHE A 16 -0.46 -8.20 -7.10
C PHE A 16 -0.31 -6.68 -7.20
N LYS A 17 -0.88 -6.07 -8.24
CA LYS A 17 -0.84 -4.61 -8.44
C LYS A 17 -2.21 -3.95 -8.30
N ALA A 18 -2.25 -2.80 -7.62
CA ALA A 18 -3.38 -1.89 -7.53
C ALA A 18 -2.94 -0.52 -8.09
N ARG A 19 -3.55 -0.05 -9.19
CA ARG A 19 -3.10 1.16 -9.92
C ARG A 19 -1.59 1.13 -10.26
N GLY A 20 -1.06 -0.05 -10.55
CA GLY A 20 0.37 -0.26 -10.74
C GLY A 20 1.24 -0.29 -9.47
N PHE A 21 0.70 0.02 -8.29
CA PHE A 21 1.37 -0.16 -6.99
C PHE A 21 1.35 -1.63 -6.56
N SER A 22 2.50 -2.16 -6.15
CA SER A 22 2.67 -3.56 -5.79
C SER A 22 2.25 -3.79 -4.35
N LEU A 23 1.42 -4.80 -4.13
CA LEU A 23 0.95 -5.26 -2.83
C LEU A 23 1.52 -6.66 -2.56
N PRO A 24 1.96 -6.95 -1.33
CA PRO A 24 2.46 -8.27 -0.98
C PRO A 24 1.32 -9.28 -0.98
N ASP A 25 1.68 -10.56 -1.02
CA ASP A 25 0.72 -11.66 -0.97
C ASP A 25 -0.16 -11.61 0.27
N GLY A 26 -1.42 -12.01 0.08
CA GLY A 26 -2.43 -12.01 1.12
C GLY A 26 -2.97 -10.63 1.49
N ALA A 27 -2.57 -9.55 0.81
CA ALA A 27 -3.20 -8.24 0.97
C ALA A 27 -4.70 -8.33 0.64
N VAL A 28 -5.54 -7.81 1.54
CA VAL A 28 -7.01 -7.85 1.41
C VAL A 28 -7.52 -6.44 1.16
N LYS A 29 -8.29 -6.23 0.09
CA LYS A 29 -8.97 -4.95 -0.16
C LYS A 29 -10.04 -4.73 0.92
N VAL A 30 -10.00 -3.57 1.56
CA VAL A 30 -10.94 -3.19 2.62
C VAL A 30 -11.83 -2.02 2.22
N ASP A 31 -11.40 -1.23 1.24
CA ASP A 31 -12.15 -0.12 0.65
C ASP A 31 -11.51 0.27 -0.70
N GLU A 32 -12.02 1.30 -1.36
CA GLU A 32 -11.40 1.92 -2.53
C GLU A 32 -9.96 2.34 -2.23
N ASP A 33 -9.02 1.78 -3.00
CA ASP A 33 -7.57 1.97 -2.86
C ASP A 33 -6.98 1.70 -1.46
N ARG A 34 -7.75 1.05 -0.57
CA ARG A 34 -7.34 0.70 0.79
C ARG A 34 -7.21 -0.81 0.95
N TYR A 35 -6.09 -1.21 1.53
CA TYR A 35 -5.75 -2.62 1.72
C TYR A 35 -5.28 -2.87 3.16
N ARG A 36 -5.58 -4.06 3.67
CA ARG A 36 -5.00 -4.59 4.91
C ARG A 36 -3.96 -5.63 4.56
N LEU A 37 -2.79 -5.53 5.17
CA LEU A 37 -1.73 -6.52 5.02
C LEU A 37 -1.78 -7.57 6.14
N PRO A 38 -1.46 -8.84 5.84
CA PRO A 38 -1.27 -9.87 6.86
C PRO A 38 0.09 -9.78 7.55
N GLN A 39 1.07 -9.07 6.95
CA GLN A 39 2.42 -8.93 7.50
C GLN A 39 2.48 -7.91 8.64
N THR A 40 3.49 -8.06 9.50
CA THR A 40 3.85 -7.06 10.52
C THR A 40 4.38 -5.78 9.86
N TRP A 41 4.49 -4.71 10.65
CA TRP A 41 5.08 -3.45 10.20
C TRP A 41 6.50 -3.64 9.67
N GLU A 42 7.35 -4.33 10.43
CA GLU A 42 8.76 -4.54 10.10
C GLU A 42 8.91 -5.34 8.81
N ASP A 43 8.11 -6.38 8.62
CA ASP A 43 8.13 -7.24 7.44
C ASP A 43 7.65 -6.48 6.21
N THR A 44 6.57 -5.69 6.38
CA THR A 44 6.05 -4.79 5.36
C THR A 44 7.11 -3.80 4.89
N LEU A 45 7.82 -3.16 5.82
CA LEU A 45 8.88 -2.20 5.48
C LEU A 45 10.05 -2.87 4.77
N ARG A 46 10.46 -4.08 5.19
CA ARG A 46 11.53 -4.83 4.51
C ARG A 46 11.12 -5.17 3.07
N TRP A 47 9.90 -5.65 2.87
CA TRP A 47 9.38 -5.96 1.55
C TRP A 47 9.34 -4.72 0.65
N TYR A 48 8.76 -3.62 1.13
CA TYR A 48 8.71 -2.38 0.36
C TYR A 48 10.08 -1.76 0.10
N ARG A 49 11.08 -1.97 0.95
CA ARG A 49 12.47 -1.55 0.67
C ARG A 49 13.06 -2.28 -0.54
N SER A 50 12.70 -3.54 -0.73
CA SER A 50 13.11 -4.34 -1.90
C SER A 50 12.36 -3.90 -3.17
N VAL A 51 11.04 -3.79 -3.11
CA VAL A 51 10.19 -3.48 -4.27
C VAL A 51 10.30 -2.01 -4.71
N TYR A 52 10.42 -1.10 -3.74
CA TYR A 52 10.56 0.34 -3.95
C TYR A 52 11.83 0.85 -3.29
N PRO A 53 13.01 0.72 -3.94
CA PRO A 53 14.25 1.21 -3.39
C PRO A 53 14.18 2.70 -3.06
N PRO A 54 14.59 3.14 -1.85
CA PRO A 54 14.41 4.53 -1.41
C PRO A 54 15.13 5.58 -2.27
N ALA A 55 16.19 5.18 -2.99
CA ALA A 55 16.87 6.06 -3.94
C ALA A 55 15.97 6.49 -5.12
N LYS A 56 15.00 5.65 -5.50
CA LYS A 56 14.05 5.92 -6.59
C LYS A 56 12.67 6.33 -6.08
N TYR A 57 12.27 5.82 -4.91
CA TYR A 57 10.99 6.06 -4.28
C TYR A 57 11.21 6.61 -2.87
N PRO A 58 11.40 7.94 -2.74
CA PRO A 58 11.65 8.60 -1.47
C PRO A 58 10.56 8.25 -0.45
N ARG A 59 10.96 8.23 0.83
CA ARG A 59 10.05 7.99 1.95
C ARG A 59 10.06 9.15 2.91
N SER A 60 8.89 9.50 3.41
CA SER A 60 8.73 10.44 4.52
C SER A 60 7.90 9.79 5.61
N THR A 61 8.25 10.07 6.87
CA THR A 61 7.41 9.70 8.00
C THR A 61 6.22 10.64 8.03
N LEU A 62 5.01 10.11 8.03
CA LEU A 62 3.83 10.91 8.24
C LEU A 62 3.71 11.16 9.75
N ARG A 63 3.86 12.42 10.16
CA ARG A 63 3.65 12.82 11.55
C ARG A 63 2.15 12.73 11.84
N ASN A 64 1.76 11.93 12.83
CA ASN A 64 0.42 11.94 13.38
C ASN A 64 0.45 12.16 14.89
N ASN A 65 -0.64 12.70 15.42
CA ASN A 65 -0.79 13.00 16.85
C ASN A 65 -1.22 11.76 17.68
N ALA A 66 -1.42 10.61 17.04
CA ALA A 66 -2.00 9.41 17.63
C ALA A 66 -0.95 8.32 17.94
N GLY A 67 0.34 8.59 17.76
CA GLY A 67 1.42 7.63 18.02
C GLY A 67 1.45 6.44 17.05
N ILE A 68 0.70 6.50 15.95
CA ILE A 68 0.65 5.47 14.92
C ILE A 68 1.93 5.54 14.08
N ARG A 69 2.53 4.40 13.75
CA ARG A 69 3.66 4.38 12.80
C ARG A 69 3.12 4.55 11.40
N SER A 70 3.64 5.53 10.66
CA SER A 70 3.20 5.80 9.29
C SER A 70 4.30 6.35 8.40
N ILE A 71 4.38 5.83 7.17
CA ILE A 71 5.25 6.32 6.12
C ILE A 71 4.45 6.61 4.84
N HIS A 72 4.96 7.52 4.04
CA HIS A 72 4.56 7.73 2.66
C HIS A 72 5.68 7.27 1.75
N ILE A 73 5.33 6.49 0.72
CA ILE A 73 6.22 6.12 -0.39
C ILE A 73 5.81 6.96 -1.59
N GLU A 74 6.72 7.80 -2.07
CA GLU A 74 6.46 8.70 -3.19
C GLU A 74 6.79 8.03 -4.53
N ASN A 75 5.95 8.25 -5.54
CA ASN A 75 6.23 7.87 -6.92
C ASN A 75 6.24 9.08 -7.84
N ARG A 76 7.42 9.43 -8.34
CA ARG A 76 7.64 10.55 -9.29
C ARG A 76 7.63 10.14 -10.75
N THR A 77 7.38 8.86 -11.05
CA THR A 77 7.42 8.34 -12.43
C THR A 77 6.30 8.98 -13.26
N ALA A 78 6.63 9.67 -14.35
CA ALA A 78 5.63 10.24 -15.26
C ALA A 78 4.77 9.13 -15.90
N GLY A 79 3.47 9.41 -16.11
CA GLY A 79 2.52 8.44 -16.68
C GLY A 79 2.10 7.29 -15.74
N SER A 80 2.55 7.28 -14.48
CA SER A 80 2.07 6.33 -13.48
C SER A 80 0.63 6.66 -13.03
N GLU A 81 -0.20 5.63 -12.83
CA GLU A 81 -1.55 5.75 -12.29
C GLU A 81 -1.60 6.08 -10.79
N TRP A 82 -0.47 5.95 -10.09
CA TRP A 82 -0.32 6.28 -8.69
C TRP A 82 0.82 7.28 -8.47
N GLU A 83 0.63 8.18 -7.50
CA GLU A 83 1.60 9.19 -7.10
C GLU A 83 2.25 8.91 -5.75
N GLY A 84 1.62 8.08 -4.92
CA GLY A 84 2.21 7.63 -3.67
C GLY A 84 1.38 6.57 -2.96
N ALA A 85 1.93 6.03 -1.88
CA ALA A 85 1.23 5.09 -1.03
C ALA A 85 1.52 5.38 0.44
N ASN A 86 0.47 5.49 1.24
CA ASN A 86 0.57 5.62 2.69
C ASN A 86 0.51 4.24 3.32
N VAL A 87 1.54 3.89 4.08
CA VAL A 87 1.59 2.65 4.87
C VAL A 87 1.53 3.04 6.34
N TYR A 88 0.61 2.46 7.09
CA TYR A 88 0.44 2.78 8.51
C TYR A 88 0.02 1.57 9.34
N GLU A 89 0.39 1.56 10.61
CA GLU A 89 0.00 0.52 11.56
C GLU A 89 -1.03 1.07 12.55
N THR A 90 -2.21 0.46 12.58
CA THR A 90 -3.26 0.86 13.54
C THR A 90 -2.85 0.55 14.98
N PRO A 91 -3.49 1.15 16.00
CA PRO A 91 -3.23 0.83 17.41
C PRO A 91 -3.46 -0.64 17.79
N LYS A 92 -4.17 -1.41 16.94
CA LYS A 92 -4.40 -2.85 17.11
C LYS A 92 -3.34 -3.73 16.42
N GLY A 93 -2.29 -3.12 15.86
CA GLY A 93 -1.21 -3.84 15.14
C GLY A 93 -1.53 -4.20 13.69
N GLU A 94 -2.69 -3.80 13.14
CA GLU A 94 -2.98 -4.05 11.73
C GLU A 94 -2.22 -3.08 10.83
N VAL A 95 -1.50 -3.60 9.84
CA VAL A 95 -0.88 -2.80 8.79
C VAL A 95 -1.89 -2.53 7.68
N ARG A 96 -2.03 -1.24 7.33
CA ARG A 96 -2.96 -0.73 6.33
C ARG A 96 -2.20 0.07 5.29
N ILE A 97 -2.72 0.04 4.07
CA ILE A 97 -2.21 0.81 2.94
C ILE A 97 -3.34 1.62 2.34
N PHE A 98 -3.01 2.85 1.93
CA PHE A 98 -3.83 3.64 1.02
C PHE A 98 -2.99 4.05 -0.18
N VAL A 99 -3.41 3.61 -1.38
CA VAL A 99 -2.76 3.97 -2.64
C VAL A 99 -3.36 5.27 -3.16
N LEU A 100 -2.52 6.28 -3.37
CA LEU A 100 -2.93 7.57 -3.89
C LEU A 100 -2.89 7.51 -5.41
N ALA A 101 -4.08 7.59 -6.03
CA ALA A 101 -4.20 7.73 -7.47
C ALA A 101 -3.56 9.06 -7.89
N ARG A 102 -2.86 9.06 -9.02
CA ARG A 102 -2.40 10.29 -9.63
C ARG A 102 -3.57 10.97 -10.32
N GLU A 103 -3.83 12.22 -9.97
CA GLU A 103 -4.79 13.03 -10.71
C GLU A 103 -4.26 13.26 -12.14
N GLU A 104 -5.09 12.99 -13.14
CA GLU A 104 -4.78 13.41 -14.50
C GLU A 104 -4.70 14.94 -14.53
N PRO A 105 -3.65 15.53 -15.13
CA PRO A 105 -3.60 16.97 -15.29
C PRO A 105 -4.82 17.40 -16.13
N LYS A 106 -5.77 18.12 -15.51
CA LYS A 106 -6.87 18.73 -16.25
C LYS A 106 -6.29 19.50 -17.45
N PRO A 107 -6.79 19.28 -18.68
CA PRO A 107 -6.37 20.09 -19.82
C PRO A 107 -6.52 21.56 -19.43
N ARG A 108 -5.46 22.35 -19.57
CA ARG A 108 -5.59 23.81 -19.44
C ARG A 108 -6.64 24.23 -20.45
N ALA A 109 -7.77 24.75 -19.98
CA ALA A 109 -8.76 25.35 -20.87
C ALA A 109 -8.04 26.45 -21.65
N GLY A 110 -7.81 26.21 -22.94
CA GLY A 110 -7.19 27.18 -23.82
C GLY A 110 -8.01 28.46 -23.81
N LYS A 111 -7.36 29.56 -23.49
CA LYS A 111 -7.79 30.91 -23.88
C LYS A 111 -6.72 31.46 -24.79
#